data_AF-A0A0C2DIY5-F1
#
_entry.id   AF-A0A0C2DIY5-F1
#
_cell.length_a   1.000
_cell.length_b   1.000
_cell.length_c   1.000
_cell.angle_alpha   90.00
_cell.angle_beta   90.00
_cell.angle_gamma   90.00
#
_symmetry.space_group_name_H-M   'P 1'
#
loop_
_entity.id
_entity.type
_entity.pdbx_description
1 polymer ?
#
loop_
_entity_poly.entity_id
_entity_poly.type
_entity_poly.pdbx_seq_one_letter_code
_entity_poly.pdbx_strand_id
1 'polypeptide(L)'
;MAGIPATSDGDVSNVFLENVSYAAAKLGEANLMCLIEPINRYTIPGYFLSSYEQAKAVIDAVKLPNLKIQYDIFHAQQICGQISASIQKYKELIGYIQVAQVPSRNEPSTSGEIDYKYVFGLLQSTNPNWTIGLEHNFHEAHGAPRICCRDPERIMNGELGQQTA
;
A
#
# COMPACT_ATOMS: atom_id res chain seq x y z
N MET A 1 -8.25 -4.28 -3.54
CA MET A 1 -7.18 -4.95 -4.32
C MET A 1 -7.72 -5.36 -5.68
N ALA A 2 -6.90 -5.30 -6.72
CA ALA A 2 -7.30 -5.58 -8.10
C ALA A 2 -7.22 -7.07 -8.50
N GLY A 3 -6.41 -7.85 -7.78
CA GLY A 3 -6.25 -9.28 -8.02
C GLY A 3 -5.43 -9.62 -9.26
N ILE A 4 -5.30 -10.92 -9.52
CA ILE A 4 -4.67 -11.49 -10.72
C ILE A 4 -5.80 -12.11 -11.55
N PRO A 5 -6.12 -11.60 -12.75
CA PRO A 5 -7.15 -12.19 -13.60
C PRO A 5 -6.69 -13.55 -14.14
N ALA A 6 -7.55 -14.56 -14.12
CA ALA A 6 -7.35 -15.77 -14.90
C ALA A 6 -7.47 -15.41 -16.39
N THR A 7 -6.51 -15.80 -17.22
CA THR A 7 -6.49 -15.39 -18.64
C THR A 7 -7.69 -15.95 -19.43
N SER A 8 -8.27 -15.07 -20.25
CA SER A 8 -9.08 -15.19 -21.48
C SER A 8 -10.58 -14.88 -21.48
N ASP A 9 -11.32 -14.94 -20.38
CA ASP A 9 -12.79 -14.81 -20.48
C ASP A 9 -13.31 -13.57 -19.73
N GLY A 10 -13.34 -12.42 -20.42
CA GLY A 10 -14.07 -11.23 -20.00
C GLY A 10 -13.29 -9.91 -20.10
N ASP A 11 -14.03 -8.80 -20.13
CA ASP A 11 -13.46 -7.45 -20.05
C ASP A 11 -13.10 -7.12 -18.60
N VAL A 12 -11.92 -7.60 -18.16
CA VAL A 12 -11.38 -7.39 -16.82
C VAL A 12 -11.36 -5.90 -16.43
N SER A 13 -11.11 -5.02 -17.40
CA SER A 13 -11.08 -3.57 -17.15
C SER A 13 -12.45 -3.04 -16.78
N ASN A 14 -13.50 -3.45 -17.50
CA ASN A 14 -14.87 -3.04 -17.16
C ASN A 14 -15.29 -3.62 -15.81
N VAL A 15 -15.03 -4.89 -15.54
CA VAL A 15 -15.37 -5.51 -14.24
C VAL A 15 -14.66 -4.82 -13.09
N PHE A 16 -13.37 -4.50 -13.24
CA PHE A 16 -12.64 -3.75 -12.23
C PHE A 16 -13.23 -2.35 -12.03
N LEU A 17 -13.55 -1.65 -13.12
CA LEU A 17 -14.13 -0.31 -13.06
C LEU A 17 -15.51 -0.29 -12.40
N GLU A 18 -16.38 -1.25 -12.73
CA GLU A 18 -17.70 -1.42 -12.13
C GLU A 18 -17.60 -1.68 -10.62
N ASN A 19 -16.70 -2.60 -10.22
CA ASN A 19 -16.49 -2.94 -8.81
C ASN A 19 -15.94 -1.75 -8.02
N VAL A 20 -14.95 -1.02 -8.56
CA VAL A 20 -14.39 0.17 -7.91
C VAL A 20 -15.44 1.28 -7.82
N SER A 21 -16.23 1.50 -8.88
CA SER A 21 -17.32 2.49 -8.88
C SER A 21 -18.34 2.18 -7.79
N TYR A 22 -18.78 0.92 -7.72
CA TYR A 22 -19.71 0.46 -6.70
C TYR A 22 -19.15 0.63 -5.28
N ALA A 23 -17.91 0.17 -5.03
CA ALA A 23 -17.27 0.27 -3.73
C ALA A 23 -17.06 1.72 -3.29
N ALA A 24 -16.57 2.58 -4.20
CA ALA A 24 -16.36 4.00 -3.92
C ALA A 24 -17.68 4.73 -3.61
N ALA A 25 -18.76 4.44 -4.35
CA ALA A 25 -20.08 5.01 -4.07
C ALA A 25 -20.59 4.59 -2.67
N LYS A 26 -20.50 3.30 -2.36
CA LYS A 26 -20.95 2.75 -1.06
C LYS A 26 -20.15 3.27 0.12
N LEU A 27 -18.83 3.38 -0.02
CA LEU A 27 -17.98 3.98 1.01
C LEU A 27 -18.26 5.48 1.18
N GLY A 28 -18.60 6.17 0.08
CA GLY A 28 -18.97 7.59 0.10
C GLY A 28 -20.22 7.87 0.93
N GLU A 29 -21.23 6.98 0.89
CA GLU A 29 -22.42 7.06 1.75
C GLU A 29 -22.09 7.08 3.25
N ALA A 30 -20.97 6.46 3.64
CA ALA A 30 -20.46 6.40 5.01
C ALA A 30 -19.32 7.40 5.30
N ASN A 31 -19.05 8.35 4.40
CA ASN A 31 -17.92 9.30 4.48
C ASN A 31 -16.55 8.61 4.64
N LEU A 32 -16.37 7.48 3.96
CA LEU A 32 -15.13 6.71 3.94
C LEU A 32 -14.38 6.90 2.61
N MET A 33 -13.06 6.92 2.69
CA MET A 33 -12.17 6.94 1.54
C MET A 33 -12.05 5.52 0.95
N CYS A 34 -12.13 5.43 -0.38
CA CYS A 34 -11.84 4.21 -1.13
C CYS A 34 -10.42 4.29 -1.71
N LEU A 35 -9.61 3.27 -1.48
CA LEU A 35 -8.23 3.24 -1.95
C LEU A 35 -8.03 2.15 -3.01
N ILE A 36 -7.30 2.51 -4.07
CA ILE A 36 -6.73 1.56 -5.03
C ILE A 36 -5.21 1.66 -5.00
N GLU A 37 -4.54 0.52 -5.15
CA GLU A 37 -3.10 0.41 -5.00
C GLU A 37 -2.46 -0.23 -6.24
N PRO A 38 -1.59 0.51 -6.96
CA PRO A 38 -0.70 -0.07 -7.94
C PRO A 38 0.37 -0.96 -7.29
N ILE A 39 0.46 -2.22 -7.71
CA ILE A 39 1.48 -3.16 -7.19
C ILE A 39 2.47 -3.53 -8.29
N ASN A 40 3.75 -3.58 -7.91
CA ASN A 40 4.82 -3.91 -8.85
C ASN A 40 4.74 -5.39 -9.28
N ARG A 41 5.23 -5.67 -10.50
CA ARG A 41 5.16 -7.02 -11.09
C ARG A 41 6.15 -8.03 -10.50
N TYR A 42 7.16 -7.56 -9.75
CA TYR A 42 8.13 -8.43 -9.08
C TYR A 42 7.52 -9.09 -7.84
N THR A 43 6.72 -8.34 -7.08
CA THR A 43 6.05 -8.81 -5.87
C THR A 43 4.82 -9.65 -6.21
N ILE A 44 3.98 -9.20 -7.14
CA ILE A 44 2.79 -9.95 -7.58
C ILE A 44 2.76 -10.00 -9.11
N PRO A 45 3.42 -11.00 -9.72
CA PRO A 45 3.34 -11.21 -11.16
C PRO A 45 1.89 -11.37 -11.64
N GLY A 46 1.51 -10.63 -12.68
CA GLY A 46 0.16 -10.68 -13.26
C GLY A 46 -0.91 -9.84 -12.55
N TYR A 47 -0.56 -9.06 -11.52
CA TYR A 47 -1.52 -8.17 -10.85
C TYR A 47 -2.10 -7.13 -11.82
N PHE A 48 -3.43 -6.95 -11.79
CA PHE A 48 -4.14 -6.14 -12.78
C PHE A 48 -3.75 -4.66 -12.75
N LEU A 49 -3.76 -4.04 -11.56
CA LEU A 49 -3.44 -2.63 -11.38
C LEU A 49 -1.95 -2.49 -11.12
N SER A 50 -1.14 -2.41 -12.17
CA SER A 50 0.34 -2.46 -12.08
C SER A 50 1.06 -1.17 -12.51
N SER A 51 0.33 -0.07 -12.72
CA SER A 51 0.91 1.25 -13.01
C SER A 51 0.08 2.39 -12.42
N TYR A 52 0.73 3.52 -12.14
CA TYR A 52 0.06 4.71 -11.63
C TYR A 52 -0.76 5.43 -12.71
N GLU A 53 -0.38 5.33 -13.97
CA GLU A 53 -1.14 5.83 -15.11
C GLU A 53 -2.49 5.11 -15.23
N GLN A 54 -2.51 3.79 -15.05
CA GLN A 54 -3.74 3.00 -15.02
C GLN A 54 -4.61 3.36 -13.82
N ALA A 55 -4.02 3.53 -12.63
CA ALA A 55 -4.78 3.98 -11.45
C ALA A 55 -5.40 5.37 -11.64
N LYS A 56 -4.65 6.31 -12.24
CA LYS A 56 -5.19 7.61 -12.62
C LYS A 56 -6.37 7.48 -13.59
N ALA A 57 -6.23 6.65 -14.63
CA ALA A 57 -7.31 6.43 -15.60
C ALA A 57 -8.58 5.88 -14.93
N VAL A 58 -8.44 4.98 -13.96
CA VAL A 58 -9.56 4.47 -13.16
C VAL A 58 -10.21 5.60 -12.36
N ILE A 59 -9.43 6.42 -11.65
CA ILE A 59 -9.97 7.55 -10.88
C ILE A 59 -10.70 8.55 -11.78
N ASP A 60 -10.10 8.90 -12.92
CA ASP A 60 -10.69 9.81 -13.91
C ASP A 60 -12.01 9.26 -14.51
N ALA A 61 -12.13 7.94 -14.62
CA ALA A 61 -13.33 7.28 -15.12
C ALA A 61 -14.45 7.19 -14.07
N VAL A 62 -14.12 6.86 -12.81
CA VAL A 62 -15.09 6.73 -11.72
C VAL A 62 -15.62 8.10 -11.26
N LYS A 63 -14.78 9.14 -11.26
CA LYS A 63 -15.15 10.54 -10.93
C LYS A 63 -15.80 10.73 -9.55
N LEU A 64 -15.44 9.90 -8.57
CA LEU A 64 -15.86 10.06 -7.19
C LEU A 64 -14.72 10.65 -6.33
N PRO A 65 -14.97 11.72 -5.55
CA PRO A 65 -13.91 12.45 -4.85
C PRO A 65 -13.26 11.66 -3.72
N ASN A 66 -13.93 10.64 -3.18
CA ASN A 66 -13.43 9.77 -2.11
C ASN A 66 -12.59 8.59 -2.64
N LEU A 67 -12.48 8.40 -3.96
CA LEU A 67 -11.58 7.41 -4.55
C LEU A 67 -10.18 8.00 -4.72
N LYS A 68 -9.19 7.37 -4.09
CA LYS A 68 -7.80 7.84 -4.02
C LYS A 68 -6.80 6.69 -4.25
N ILE A 69 -5.55 7.07 -4.47
CA ILE A 69 -4.42 6.16 -4.61
C ILE A 69 -3.83 5.89 -3.22
N GLN A 70 -3.64 4.61 -2.90
CA GLN A 70 -2.70 4.16 -1.89
C GLN A 70 -1.31 4.11 -2.52
N TYR A 71 -0.46 5.04 -2.12
CA TYR A 71 0.86 5.25 -2.70
C TYR A 71 1.90 4.51 -1.85
N ASP A 72 2.16 3.25 -2.18
CA ASP A 72 3.29 2.50 -1.61
C ASP A 72 4.59 2.89 -2.34
N ILE A 73 5.52 3.51 -1.61
CA ILE A 73 6.82 3.93 -2.12
C ILE A 73 7.67 2.72 -2.58
N PHE A 74 7.54 1.57 -1.94
CA PHE A 74 8.23 0.33 -2.34
C PHE A 74 7.77 -0.13 -3.73
N HIS A 75 6.47 -0.10 -3.99
CA HIS A 75 5.92 -0.40 -5.31
C HIS A 75 6.26 0.73 -6.31
N ALA A 76 6.17 2.00 -5.92
CA ALA A 76 6.48 3.13 -6.80
C ALA A 76 7.92 3.10 -7.34
N GLN A 77 8.90 2.84 -6.47
CA GLN A 77 10.31 2.73 -6.87
C GLN A 77 10.51 1.66 -7.96
N GLN A 78 9.81 0.52 -7.85
CA GLN A 78 9.93 -0.59 -8.79
C GLN A 78 9.03 -0.48 -10.03
N ILE A 79 7.96 0.32 -9.98
CA ILE A 79 7.06 0.56 -11.11
C ILE A 79 7.59 1.67 -12.02
N CYS A 80 7.93 2.82 -11.46
CA CYS A 80 8.27 4.02 -12.24
C CYS A 80 9.53 4.75 -11.75
N GLY A 81 10.08 4.40 -10.58
CA GLY A 81 11.17 5.15 -9.97
C GLY A 81 10.80 6.62 -9.77
N GLN A 82 11.80 7.50 -9.81
CA GLN A 82 11.62 8.96 -9.81
C GLN A 82 10.66 9.44 -8.70
N ILE A 83 10.83 8.92 -7.48
CA ILE A 83 9.89 9.06 -6.35
C ILE A 83 9.45 10.52 -6.14
N SER A 84 10.38 11.48 -6.22
CA SER A 84 10.05 12.89 -6.04
C SER A 84 9.08 13.40 -7.11
N ALA A 85 9.32 13.05 -8.36
CA ALA A 85 8.50 13.49 -9.49
C ALA A 85 7.13 12.80 -9.48
N SER A 86 7.07 11.51 -9.14
CA SER A 86 5.81 10.78 -9.06
C SER A 86 4.95 11.26 -7.90
N ILE A 87 5.52 11.57 -6.73
CA ILE A 87 4.78 12.20 -5.62
C ILE A 87 4.17 13.53 -6.09
N GLN A 88 4.95 14.40 -6.74
CA GLN A 88 4.42 15.68 -7.23
C GLN A 88 3.34 15.51 -8.30
N LYS A 89 3.51 14.54 -9.21
CA LYS A 89 2.55 14.23 -10.27
C LYS A 89 1.20 13.75 -9.73
N TYR A 90 1.23 12.95 -8.65
CA TYR A 90 0.04 12.28 -8.14
C TYR A 90 -0.50 12.84 -6.81
N LYS A 91 0.12 13.88 -6.24
CA LYS A 91 -0.23 14.41 -4.90
C LYS A 91 -1.73 14.64 -4.65
N GLU A 92 -2.48 15.14 -5.63
CA GLU A 92 -3.93 15.40 -5.48
C GLU A 92 -4.78 14.12 -5.46
N LEU A 93 -4.21 13.02 -5.97
CA LEU A 93 -4.84 11.71 -6.05
C LEU A 93 -4.43 10.79 -4.89
N ILE A 94 -3.34 11.08 -4.16
CA ILE A 94 -2.85 10.26 -3.05
C ILE A 94 -3.72 10.47 -1.82
N GLY A 95 -4.24 9.37 -1.27
CA GLY A 95 -5.04 9.35 -0.05
C GLY A 95 -4.32 8.73 1.16
N TYR A 96 -3.38 7.83 0.92
CA TYR A 96 -2.61 7.13 1.95
C TYR A 96 -1.23 6.76 1.41
N ILE A 97 -0.21 6.73 2.27
CA ILE A 97 1.17 6.40 1.89
C ILE A 97 1.64 5.19 2.68
N GLN A 98 2.36 4.29 2.02
CA GLN A 98 3.12 3.23 2.69
C GLN A 98 4.60 3.34 2.36
N VAL A 99 5.42 2.87 3.31
CA VAL A 99 6.88 2.89 3.20
C VAL A 99 7.49 1.55 3.57
N ALA A 100 8.45 1.13 2.75
CA ALA A 100 9.37 0.03 3.00
C ALA A 100 10.62 0.19 2.12
N GLN A 101 11.74 -0.37 2.55
CA GLN A 101 13.00 -0.25 1.84
C GLN A 101 13.07 -1.19 0.62
N VAL A 102 13.64 -0.72 -0.49
CA VAL A 102 13.92 -1.52 -1.68
C VAL A 102 15.36 -2.04 -1.62
N PRO A 103 15.63 -3.30 -1.99
CA PRO A 103 14.71 -4.26 -2.63
C PRO A 103 13.97 -5.22 -1.68
N SER A 104 14.40 -5.34 -0.43
CA SER A 104 13.98 -6.45 0.45
C SER A 104 12.64 -6.24 1.19
N ARG A 105 12.01 -5.07 1.02
CA ARG A 105 10.80 -4.64 1.73
C ARG A 105 10.99 -4.61 3.26
N ASN A 106 12.19 -4.30 3.73
CA ASN A 106 12.53 -4.16 5.15
C ASN A 106 12.19 -2.75 5.66
N GLU A 107 12.49 -2.47 6.93
CA GLU A 107 12.30 -1.17 7.56
C GLU A 107 12.91 -0.03 6.72
N PRO A 108 12.26 1.14 6.62
CA PRO A 108 12.80 2.32 5.93
C PRO A 108 14.20 2.77 6.39
N SER A 109 14.58 2.43 7.63
CA SER A 109 15.89 2.74 8.22
C SER A 109 17.02 1.79 7.80
N THR A 110 16.69 0.65 7.18
CA THR A 110 17.71 -0.31 6.72
C THR A 110 18.41 0.18 5.46
N SER A 111 19.62 -0.36 5.23
CA SER A 111 20.37 -0.09 4.00
C SER A 111 19.56 -0.53 2.77
N GLY A 112 19.50 0.32 1.76
CA GLY A 112 18.80 0.05 0.50
C GLY A 112 18.89 1.24 -0.45
N GLU A 113 18.05 1.23 -1.47
CA GLU A 113 18.11 2.20 -2.58
C GLU A 113 17.49 3.56 -2.24
N ILE A 114 16.62 3.63 -1.24
CA ILE A 114 15.80 4.81 -0.97
C ILE A 114 16.35 5.58 0.24
N ASP A 115 16.69 6.86 0.04
CA ASP A 115 16.96 7.81 1.12
C ASP A 115 15.65 8.31 1.75
N TYR A 116 15.20 7.60 2.78
CA TYR A 116 13.97 7.95 3.49
C TYR A 116 14.06 9.24 4.29
N LYS A 117 15.25 9.73 4.65
CA LYS A 117 15.37 11.05 5.30
C LYS A 117 14.94 12.14 4.33
N TYR A 118 15.41 12.07 3.10
CA TYR A 118 14.97 12.97 2.03
C TYR A 118 13.49 12.78 1.70
N VAL A 119 13.03 11.54 1.51
CA VAL A 119 11.64 11.26 1.13
C VAL A 119 10.65 11.76 2.19
N PHE A 120 10.91 11.54 3.48
CA PHE A 120 10.03 12.06 4.54
C PHE A 120 10.00 13.60 4.57
N GLY A 121 11.13 14.26 4.33
CA GLY A 121 11.17 15.72 4.18
C GLY A 121 10.31 16.20 3.01
N LEU A 122 10.38 15.49 1.86
CA LEU A 122 9.54 15.78 0.71
C LEU A 122 8.05 15.59 1.02
N LEU A 123 7.67 14.46 1.63
CA LEU A 123 6.27 14.18 2.00
C LEU A 123 5.72 15.25 2.95
N GLN A 124 6.48 15.58 4.00
CA GLN A 124 6.12 16.62 4.97
C GLN A 124 5.90 17.98 4.31
N SER A 125 6.75 18.36 3.35
CA SER A 125 6.63 19.63 2.62
C SER A 125 5.50 19.64 1.58
N THR A 126 5.13 18.48 1.05
CA THR A 126 4.11 18.35 0.00
C THR A 126 2.71 18.33 0.61
N ASN A 127 2.50 17.50 1.63
CA ASN A 127 1.26 17.45 2.39
C ASN A 127 1.52 16.90 3.80
N PRO A 128 1.51 17.75 4.84
CA PRO A 128 1.79 17.35 6.21
C PRO A 128 0.70 16.47 6.84
N ASN A 129 -0.47 16.37 6.20
CA ASN A 129 -1.63 15.63 6.74
C ASN A 129 -1.74 14.20 6.20
N TRP A 130 -0.82 13.77 5.33
CA TRP A 130 -0.83 12.38 4.86
C TRP A 130 -0.54 11.42 6.00
N THR A 131 -1.34 10.36 6.08
CA THR A 131 -1.04 9.22 6.96
C THR A 131 -0.02 8.31 6.27
N ILE A 132 1.01 7.93 7.02
CA ILE A 132 2.11 7.07 6.55
C ILE A 132 2.04 5.74 7.31
N GLY A 133 1.81 4.64 6.59
CA GLY A 133 1.84 3.28 7.09
C GLY A 133 3.22 2.62 6.92
N LEU A 134 3.61 1.82 7.91
CA LEU A 134 4.83 1.02 7.88
C LEU A 134 4.49 -0.41 7.41
N GLU A 135 4.50 -0.64 6.09
CA GLU A 135 4.26 -1.98 5.51
C GLU A 135 5.59 -2.61 5.10
N HIS A 136 6.36 -3.05 6.09
CA HIS A 136 7.64 -3.73 5.87
C HIS A 136 7.73 -5.04 6.63
N ASN A 137 8.65 -5.90 6.19
CA ASN A 137 9.10 -7.04 6.97
C ASN A 137 9.87 -6.55 8.19
N PHE A 138 9.67 -7.20 9.34
CA PHE A 138 10.46 -6.91 10.54
C PHE A 138 11.76 -7.72 10.49
N HIS A 139 12.88 -7.04 10.66
CA HIS A 139 14.17 -7.69 10.83
C HIS A 139 14.32 -8.18 12.28
N GLU A 140 14.70 -9.45 12.48
CA GLU A 140 14.77 -10.08 13.81
C GLU A 140 15.65 -9.31 14.82
N ALA A 141 16.69 -8.63 14.33
CA ALA A 141 17.62 -7.83 15.14
C ALA A 141 16.99 -6.63 15.85
N HIS A 142 15.82 -6.15 15.38
CA HIS A 142 15.09 -5.05 16.02
C HIS A 142 14.01 -5.52 16.99
N GLY A 143 13.95 -6.83 17.25
CA GLY A 143 12.91 -7.45 18.03
C GLY A 143 11.58 -7.31 17.30
N ALA A 144 11.20 -8.33 16.52
CA ALA A 144 9.80 -8.45 16.15
C ALA A 144 8.98 -8.26 17.43
N PRO A 145 7.95 -7.40 17.48
CA PRO A 145 7.03 -7.44 18.60
C PRO A 145 6.63 -8.90 18.70
N ARG A 146 6.93 -9.54 19.84
CA ARG A 146 6.44 -10.88 20.12
C ARG A 146 4.93 -10.75 20.16
N ILE A 147 4.30 -10.84 18.99
CA ILE A 147 2.87 -10.96 18.89
C ILE A 147 2.56 -12.20 19.71
N CYS A 148 1.76 -11.96 20.75
CA CYS A 148 1.26 -12.87 21.78
C CYS A 148 0.68 -14.21 21.28
N CYS A 149 0.74 -14.49 19.97
CA CYS A 149 0.03 -15.57 19.30
C CYS A 149 0.92 -16.53 18.50
N ARG A 150 2.26 -16.51 18.66
CA ARG A 150 3.17 -17.44 17.95
C ARG A 150 4.13 -18.22 18.84
N ASP A 151 3.72 -18.59 20.05
CA ASP A 151 4.28 -19.78 20.71
C ASP A 151 3.31 -20.95 20.54
N PRO A 152 3.44 -21.78 19.49
CA PRO A 152 2.60 -22.97 19.33
C PRO A 152 2.73 -23.93 20.52
N GLU A 153 3.88 -23.99 21.18
CA GLU A 153 4.08 -24.81 22.39
C GLU A 153 3.29 -24.28 23.60
N ARG A 154 3.15 -22.96 23.74
CA ARG A 154 2.43 -22.34 24.87
C ARG A 154 0.92 -22.47 24.75
N ILE A 155 0.40 -22.50 23.53
CA ILE A 155 -1.03 -22.77 23.24
C ILE A 155 -1.38 -24.23 23.52
N MET A 156 -0.47 -25.16 23.20
CA MET A 156 -0.68 -26.60 23.44
C MET A 156 -0.60 -27.00 24.92
N ASN A 157 0.10 -26.22 25.74
CA ASN A 157 0.33 -26.52 27.16
C ASN A 157 -0.61 -25.81 28.14
N GLY A 158 -1.54 -24.96 27.67
CA GLY A 158 -2.59 -24.39 28.53
C GLY A 158 -2.14 -23.41 29.60
N GLU A 159 -0.94 -22.83 29.50
CA GLU A 159 -0.40 -21.90 30.49
C GLU A 159 -0.87 -20.45 30.24
N LEU A 160 -2.12 -20.18 30.61
CA LEU A 160 -2.61 -18.82 30.82
C LEU A 160 -2.31 -18.43 32.27
N GLY A 161 -1.27 -17.61 32.48
CA GLY A 161 -0.90 -17.20 33.83
C GLY A 161 0.02 -15.99 33.94
N GLN A 162 -0.58 -14.90 34.43
CA GLN A 162 0.00 -13.85 35.27
C GLN A 162 0.95 -12.82 34.63
N GLN A 163 0.38 -11.65 34.34
CA GLN A 163 1.09 -10.38 34.47
C GLN A 163 1.39 -10.15 35.96
N THR A 164 2.66 -10.01 36.30
CA THR A 164 3.09 -9.39 37.55
C THR A 164 3.72 -8.04 37.21
N ALA A 165 3.11 -6.99 37.79
CA ALA A 165 3.52 -5.59 37.99
C ALA A 165 4.42 -4.91 36.96
#